data_AF-A0A8D2E4W1-F1
#
_entry.id   AF-A0A8D2E4W1-F1
#
_cell.length_a   1.000
_cell.length_b   1.000
_cell.length_c   1.000
_cell.angle_alpha   90.00
_cell.angle_beta   90.00
_cell.angle_gamma   90.00
#
_symmetry.space_group_name_H-M   'P 1'
#
loop_
_entity.id
_entity.type
_entity.pdbx_description
1 polymer ?
#
loop_
_entity_poly.entity_id
_entity_poly.type
_entity_poly.pdbx_seq_one_letter_code
_entity_poly.pdbx_strand_id
1 'polypeptide(L)' 'MKIQLFFFILLFWVTVSQAKKKYPEYGSLDLRRECRMGNGRCKNQCHENEIRIAYCIRPGTHCCLQQ' A
#
# COMPACT_ATOMS: atom_id res chain seq x y z
N MET A 1 -15.97 -40.19 2.12
CA MET A 1 -16.22 -38.80 2.57
C MET A 1 -15.00 -38.06 3.13
N LYS A 2 -13.90 -38.74 3.47
CA LYS A 2 -12.68 -38.11 4.04
C LYS A 2 -11.78 -37.42 2.99
N ILE A 3 -11.75 -37.95 1.76
CA ILE A 3 -10.90 -37.45 0.65
C ILE A 3 -11.45 -36.14 0.06
N GLN A 4 -12.77 -36.02 -0.07
CA GLN A 4 -13.38 -34.80 -0.60
C GLN A 4 -13.14 -33.60 0.32
N LEU A 5 -13.18 -33.81 1.64
CA LEU A 5 -12.84 -32.76 2.61
C LEU A 5 -11.42 -32.24 2.42
N PHE A 6 -10.47 -33.14 2.17
CA PHE A 6 -9.07 -32.79 1.92
C PHE A 6 -8.91 -31.95 0.64
N PHE A 7 -9.64 -32.31 -0.41
CA PHE A 7 -9.68 -31.55 -1.65
C PHE A 7 -10.25 -30.13 -1.46
N PHE A 8 -11.32 -29.99 -0.67
CA PHE A 8 -11.87 -28.69 -0.32
C PHE A 8 -10.89 -27.82 0.46
N ILE A 9 -10.16 -28.38 1.43
CA ILE A 9 -9.16 -27.66 2.21
C ILE A 9 -8.00 -27.18 1.31
N LEU A 10 -7.52 -28.04 0.39
CA LEU A 10 -6.46 -27.68 -0.56
C LEU A 10 -6.91 -26.53 -1.48
N LEU A 11 -8.13 -26.60 -2.02
CA LEU A 11 -8.68 -25.54 -2.87
C LEU A 11 -8.81 -24.21 -2.10
N PHE A 12 -9.25 -24.26 -0.84
CA PHE A 12 -9.37 -23.07 0.00
C PHE A 12 -8.01 -22.43 0.32
N TRP A 13 -6.97 -23.25 0.53
CA TRP A 13 -5.63 -22.73 0.82
C TRP A 13 -5.02 -22.03 -0.40
N VAL A 14 -5.19 -22.60 -1.59
CA VAL A 14 -4.68 -22.02 -2.84
C VAL A 14 -5.37 -20.68 -3.14
N THR A 15 -6.70 -20.59 -2.96
CA THR A 15 -7.44 -19.34 -3.22
C THR A 15 -7.10 -18.24 -2.22
N VAL A 16 -6.99 -18.55 -0.93
CA VAL A 16 -6.59 -17.58 0.12
C VAL A 16 -5.16 -17.08 -0.10
N SER A 17 -4.24 -17.95 -0.51
CA SER A 17 -2.83 -17.57 -0.77
C SER A 17 -2.70 -16.63 -1.98
N GLN A 18 -3.44 -16.89 -3.06
CA GLN A 18 -3.50 -16.01 -4.24
C GLN A 18 -4.07 -14.63 -3.90
N ALA A 19 -5.07 -14.55 -3.01
CA ALA A 19 -5.65 -13.29 -2.58
C ALA A 19 -4.63 -12.40 -1.83
N LYS A 20 -3.84 -12.98 -0.92
CA LYS A 20 -2.76 -12.24 -0.21
C LYS A 20 -1.68 -11.70 -1.15
N LYS A 21 -1.45 -12.36 -2.29
CA LYS A 21 -0.43 -11.93 -3.27
C LYS A 21 -0.89 -10.75 -4.13
N LYS A 22 -2.21 -10.62 -4.35
CA LYS A 22 -2.80 -9.61 -5.24
C LYS A 22 -3.01 -8.26 -4.55
N TYR A 23 -3.28 -8.27 -3.25
CA TYR A 23 -3.37 -7.05 -2.47
C TYR A 23 -2.03 -6.81 -1.78
N PRO A 24 -1.28 -5.76 -2.13
CA PRO A 24 -0.16 -5.36 -1.30
C PRO A 24 -0.68 -5.24 0.13
N GLU A 25 0.03 -5.86 1.08
CA GLU A 25 -0.13 -5.57 2.52
C GLU A 25 -0.37 -4.06 2.65
N TYR A 26 -1.42 -3.67 3.38
CA TYR A 26 -2.09 -2.36 3.43
C TYR A 26 -1.16 -1.12 3.63
N GLY A 27 0.15 -1.33 3.72
CA GLY A 27 1.22 -0.34 3.88
C GLY A 27 2.19 -0.14 2.70
N SER A 28 2.09 -0.82 1.56
CA SER A 28 3.02 -0.59 0.42
C SER A 28 2.44 0.22 -0.74
N LEU A 29 1.53 1.17 -0.45
CA LEU A 29 1.05 2.12 -1.45
C LEU A 29 2.16 3.18 -1.69
N ASP A 30 2.92 3.04 -2.78
CA ASP A 30 3.91 4.03 -3.21
C ASP A 30 3.22 5.13 -4.02
N LEU A 31 3.01 6.29 -3.39
CA LEU A 31 2.39 7.47 -3.98
C LEU A 31 3.43 8.52 -4.42
N ARG A 32 4.71 8.15 -4.53
CA ARG A 32 5.76 9.10 -4.98
C ARG A 32 5.44 9.73 -6.33
N ARG A 33 4.89 8.95 -7.26
CA ARG A 33 4.53 9.44 -8.61
C ARG A 33 3.41 10.47 -8.53
N GLU A 34 2.33 10.16 -7.81
CA GLU A 34 1.20 11.06 -7.59
C GLU A 34 1.63 12.35 -6.90
N CYS A 35 2.49 12.23 -5.87
CA CYS A 35 3.07 13.39 -5.19
C CYS A 35 3.82 14.31 -6.15
N ARG A 36 4.65 13.73 -7.04
CA ARG A 36 5.43 14.49 -8.02
C ARG A 36 4.56 15.12 -9.10
N MET A 37 3.48 14.44 -9.52
CA MET A 37 2.49 14.99 -10.47
C MET A 37 1.76 16.20 -9.88
N GLY A 38 1.51 16.21 -8.57
CA GLY A 38 0.94 17.35 -7.87
C GLY A 38 1.92 18.50 -7.57
N ASN A 39 3.15 18.50 -8.11
CA ASN A 39 4.24 19.41 -7.73
C ASN A 39 4.66 19.32 -6.25
N GLY A 40 4.39 18.20 -5.59
CA GLY A 40 4.82 17.92 -4.22
C GLY A 40 6.21 17.30 -4.14
N ARG A 41 6.79 17.33 -2.94
CA ARG A 41 8.06 16.68 -2.60
C ARG A 41 7.87 15.69 -1.46
N CYS A 42 8.52 14.54 -1.56
CA CYS A 42 8.54 13.56 -0.49
C CYS A 42 9.59 13.93 0.56
N LYS A 43 9.18 14.12 1.82
CA LYS A 43 10.03 14.48 2.96
C LYS A 43 9.65 13.66 4.19
N ASN A 44 10.57 13.52 5.15
CA ASN A 44 10.26 12.88 6.44
C ASN A 44 9.31 13.75 7.28
N GLN A 45 9.37 15.07 7.11
CA GLN A 45 8.49 16.05 7.74
C GLN A 45 8.28 17.20 6.77
N CYS A 46 7.05 17.70 6.68
CA CYS A 46 6.74 18.89 5.88
C CYS A 46 7.12 20.15 6.67
N HIS A 47 7.51 21.20 5.96
CA HIS A 47 7.79 22.49 6.59
C HIS A 47 6.48 23.20 6.98
N GLU A 48 6.53 24.21 7.86
CA GLU A 48 5.31 24.88 8.36
C GLU A 48 4.52 25.61 7.27
N ASN A 49 5.19 25.98 6.18
CA ASN A 49 4.61 26.61 4.99
C ASN A 49 4.19 25.59 3.90
N GLU A 50 4.28 24.29 4.16
CA GLU A 50 3.92 23.23 3.21
C GLU A 50 2.71 22.43 3.71
N ILE A 51 1.83 22.07 2.78
CA ILE A 51 0.63 21.29 3.09
C ILE A 51 0.96 19.80 2.93
N ARG A 52 0.72 19.03 3.99
CA ARG A 52 0.82 17.56 3.97
C ARG A 52 -0.48 16.97 3.43
N ILE A 53 -0.43 16.35 2.26
CA ILE A 53 -1.60 15.71 1.62
C ILE A 53 -1.66 14.19 1.79
N ALA A 54 -0.51 13.52 1.77
CA ALA A 54 -0.45 12.05 1.72
C ALA A 54 0.90 11.53 2.26
N TYR A 55 1.05 10.20 2.32
CA TYR A 55 2.35 9.56 2.46
C TYR A 55 2.88 9.19 1.08
N CYS A 56 4.17 9.40 0.83
CA CYS A 56 4.82 8.86 -0.36
C CYS A 56 5.09 7.36 -0.20
N ILE A 57 5.61 6.96 0.96
CA ILE A 57 5.82 5.56 1.35
C ILE A 57 5.49 5.46 2.84
N ARG A 58 4.57 4.57 3.23
CA ARG A 58 4.29 4.29 4.65
C ARG A 58 5.40 3.42 5.27
N PRO A 59 5.73 3.60 6.57
CA PRO A 59 5.40 4.74 7.43
C PRO A 59 6.39 5.93 7.28
N GLY A 60 7.30 5.88 6.31
CA GLY A 60 8.51 6.71 6.30
C GLY A 60 8.35 8.17 5.85
N THR A 61 7.76 8.43 4.68
CA THR A 61 7.82 9.77 4.05
C THR A 61 6.45 10.34 3.73
N HIS A 62 6.28 11.64 3.96
CA HIS A 62 5.11 12.44 3.63
C HIS A 62 5.28 13.14 2.29
N CYS A 63 4.18 13.33 1.57
CA CYS A 63 4.12 14.23 0.43
C CYS A 63 3.75 15.64 0.89
N CYS A 64 4.63 16.59 0.63
CA CYS A 64 4.52 17.99 1.01
C CYS A 64 4.34 18.86 -0.24
N LEU A 65 3.28 19.64 -0.28
CA LEU A 65 2.99 20.59 -1.36
C LEU A 65 3.37 21.99 -0.90
N GLN A 66 4.03 22.74 -1.78
CA GLN A 66 4.24 24.16 -1.58
C GLN A 66 2.96 24.90 -1.96
N GLN A 67 2.46 25.75 -1.07
CA GLN A 67 1.22 26.49 -1.25
C GLN A 67 1.31 27.50 -2.39
#